data_AF-A0A3D9B211-F1
#
_entry.id   AF-A0A3D9B211-F1
#
_cell.length_a   1.000
_cell.length_b   1.000
_cell.length_c   1.000
_cell.angle_alpha   90.00
_cell.angle_beta   90.00
_cell.angle_gamma   90.00
#
_symmetry.space_group_name_H-M   'P 1'
#
loop_
_entity.id
_entity.type
_entity.pdbx_description
1 polymer ?
#
loop_
_entity_poly.entity_id
_entity_poly.type
_entity_poly.pdbx_seq_one_letter_code
_entity_poly.pdbx_strand_id
1 'polypeptide(L)'
;MTISFDLDDTIISLQRFPLEKETFWAKIIGCERIRSGTVALFKALRDRKHTIYIYTTSYRSTLKIKLMFLSYSIPVDFIINQQLHDRRVIRKGKNISKFPPEFGIDIHIDDSAGIEMEGKKFGFKTIIISPDERDWSNIILKKIDEFNLE
;
A
#
# COMPACT_ATOMS: atom_id res chain seq x y z
N MET A 1 7.25 -9.67 -8.62
CA MET A 1 6.45 -9.75 -7.38
C MET A 1 5.25 -8.83 -7.43
N THR A 2 4.16 -9.24 -6.79
CA THR A 2 3.00 -8.43 -6.44
C THR A 2 3.21 -7.83 -5.05
N ILE A 3 3.30 -6.50 -4.99
CA ILE A 3 3.57 -5.75 -3.77
C ILE A 3 2.34 -4.92 -3.47
N SER A 4 1.82 -5.01 -2.24
CA SER A 4 0.70 -4.19 -1.82
C SER A 4 1.08 -3.18 -0.74
N PHE A 5 0.39 -2.05 -0.74
CA PHE A 5 0.56 -0.99 0.25
C PHE A 5 -0.75 -0.74 0.99
N ASP A 6 -0.68 -0.55 2.31
CA ASP A 6 -1.76 0.10 3.04
C ASP A 6 -1.90 1.58 2.64
N LEU A 7 -3.02 2.20 3.02
CA LEU A 7 -3.27 3.61 2.76
C LEU A 7 -3.02 4.48 3.98
N ASP A 8 -3.84 4.34 5.01
CA ASP A 8 -3.90 5.32 6.08
C ASP A 8 -2.63 5.18 6.94
N ASP A 9 -1.93 6.30 7.17
CA ASP A 9 -0.62 6.38 7.85
C ASP A 9 0.55 5.63 7.19
N THR A 10 0.33 4.97 6.06
CA THR A 10 1.39 4.44 5.19
C THR A 10 1.63 5.33 3.95
N ILE A 11 0.59 5.54 3.12
CA ILE A 11 0.64 6.34 1.89
C ILE A 11 -0.08 7.68 2.03
N ILE A 12 -1.15 7.76 2.81
CA ILE A 12 -1.90 9.00 3.04
C ILE A 12 -1.99 9.28 4.53
N SER A 13 -1.88 10.55 4.92
CA SER A 13 -2.12 10.97 6.30
C SER A 13 -2.47 12.46 6.31
N LEU A 14 -3.14 12.91 7.37
CA LEU A 14 -3.49 14.32 7.51
C LEU A 14 -2.26 15.17 7.84
N GLN A 15 -1.37 14.72 8.74
CA GLN A 15 -0.25 15.52 9.24
C GLN A 15 1.00 14.71 9.66
N ARG A 16 1.04 13.38 9.46
CA ARG A 16 2.13 12.55 10.03
C ARG A 16 3.45 12.61 9.25
N PHE A 17 3.41 12.95 7.96
CA PHE A 17 4.61 13.00 7.12
C PHE A 17 4.50 14.07 6.01
N PRO A 18 5.64 14.45 5.39
CA PRO A 18 5.63 15.30 4.21
C PRO A 18 4.83 14.66 3.07
N LEU A 19 4.04 15.48 2.36
CA LEU A 19 3.16 15.04 1.29
C LEU A 19 3.63 15.56 -0.06
N GLU A 20 3.41 14.78 -1.10
CA GLU A 20 3.64 15.17 -2.49
C GLU A 20 2.90 16.48 -2.82
N LYS A 21 3.44 17.26 -3.75
CA LYS A 21 2.77 18.46 -4.23
C LYS A 21 1.46 18.06 -4.91
N GLU A 22 0.39 18.75 -4.55
CA GLU A 22 -0.92 18.49 -5.09
C GLU A 22 -0.94 18.81 -6.60
N THR A 23 -1.42 17.87 -7.41
CA THR A 23 -1.59 18.09 -8.84
C THR A 23 -2.91 18.80 -9.13
N PHE A 24 -3.03 19.43 -10.30
CA PHE A 24 -4.28 20.06 -10.72
C PHE A 24 -5.46 19.07 -10.73
N TRP A 25 -5.22 17.83 -11.17
CA TRP A 25 -6.22 16.77 -11.16
C TRP A 25 -6.60 16.31 -9.75
N ALA A 26 -5.63 16.21 -8.83
CA ALA A 26 -5.90 15.86 -7.44
C ALA A 26 -6.84 16.87 -6.78
N LYS A 27 -6.66 18.18 -7.07
CA LYS A 27 -7.56 19.26 -6.61
C LYS A 27 -8.98 19.10 -7.13
N ILE A 28 -9.13 18.83 -8.43
CA ILE A 28 -10.45 18.67 -9.05
C ILE A 28 -11.21 17.48 -8.48
N ILE A 29 -10.51 16.36 -8.28
CA ILE A 29 -11.13 15.12 -7.81
C ILE A 29 -11.37 15.16 -6.28
N GLY A 30 -10.71 16.07 -5.57
CA GLY A 30 -10.77 16.14 -4.10
C GLY A 30 -10.13 14.93 -3.44
N CYS A 31 -9.03 14.44 -4.02
CA CYS A 31 -8.31 13.27 -3.50
C CYS A 31 -7.32 13.66 -2.40
N GLU A 32 -7.12 12.76 -1.44
CA GLU A 32 -6.07 12.91 -0.45
C GLU A 32 -4.67 12.99 -1.11
N ARG A 33 -3.78 13.79 -0.49
CA ARG A 33 -2.38 13.87 -0.91
C ARG A 33 -1.62 12.65 -0.41
N ILE A 34 -0.69 12.17 -1.22
CA ILE A 34 0.12 10.99 -0.91
C ILE A 34 1.47 11.38 -0.27
N ARG A 35 2.07 10.47 0.47
CA ARG A 35 3.36 10.59 1.15
C ARG A 35 4.45 10.93 0.13
N SER A 36 5.26 11.93 0.45
CA SER A 36 6.42 12.32 -0.36
C SER A 36 7.34 11.12 -0.58
N GLY A 37 7.76 10.91 -1.83
CA GLY A 37 8.57 9.75 -2.23
C GLY A 37 7.74 8.60 -2.82
N THR A 38 6.40 8.60 -2.68
CA THR A 38 5.54 7.55 -3.25
C THR A 38 5.67 7.48 -4.78
N VAL A 39 5.74 8.64 -5.45
CA VAL A 39 5.85 8.68 -6.92
C VAL A 39 7.17 8.05 -7.39
N ALA A 40 8.27 8.40 -6.74
CA ALA A 40 9.59 7.85 -7.06
C ALA A 40 9.65 6.35 -6.78
N LEU A 41 9.15 5.91 -5.61
CA LEU A 41 9.06 4.51 -5.23
C LEU A 41 8.27 3.71 -6.26
N PHE A 42 7.06 4.14 -6.60
CA PHE A 42 6.18 3.38 -7.50
C PHE A 42 6.80 3.26 -8.89
N LYS A 43 7.40 4.33 -9.42
CA LYS A 43 8.14 4.27 -10.69
C LYS A 43 9.29 3.26 -10.65
N ALA A 44 10.12 3.32 -9.61
CA ALA A 44 11.22 2.36 -9.46
C ALA A 44 10.73 0.90 -9.36
N LEU A 45 9.62 0.65 -8.66
CA LEU A 45 9.01 -0.68 -8.59
C LEU A 45 8.47 -1.14 -9.95
N ARG A 46 7.88 -0.23 -10.74
CA ARG A 46 7.42 -0.54 -12.11
C ARG A 46 8.58 -0.82 -13.05
N ASP A 47 9.67 -0.08 -12.95
CA ASP A 47 10.86 -0.30 -13.78
C ASP A 47 11.46 -1.69 -13.51
N ARG A 48 11.39 -2.15 -12.25
CA ARG A 48 11.73 -3.50 -11.79
C ARG A 48 10.64 -4.56 -12.09
N LYS A 49 9.62 -4.22 -12.89
CA LYS A 49 8.53 -5.11 -13.31
C LYS A 49 7.68 -5.68 -12.15
N HIS A 50 7.58 -4.96 -11.04
CA HIS A 50 6.65 -5.31 -9.97
C HIS A 50 5.21 -4.86 -10.29
N THR A 51 4.26 -5.66 -9.82
CA THR A 51 2.83 -5.34 -9.80
C THR A 51 2.53 -4.60 -8.49
N ILE A 52 1.78 -3.51 -8.55
CA ILE A 52 1.52 -2.62 -7.41
C ILE A 52 0.03 -2.67 -7.07
N TYR A 53 -0.27 -3.18 -5.89
CA TYR A 53 -1.61 -3.27 -5.32
C TYR A 53 -1.78 -2.27 -4.18
N ILE A 54 -3.03 -1.92 -3.89
CA ILE A 54 -3.42 -1.24 -2.65
C ILE A 54 -4.27 -2.20 -1.85
N TYR A 55 -3.95 -2.36 -0.57
CA TYR A 55 -4.74 -3.15 0.35
C TYR A 55 -5.01 -2.34 1.59
N THR A 56 -6.22 -1.79 1.70
CA THR A 56 -6.66 -0.94 2.81
C THR A 56 -7.88 -1.57 3.50
N THR A 57 -7.98 -1.37 4.81
CA THR A 57 -9.17 -1.70 5.60
C THR A 57 -10.19 -0.56 5.63
N SER A 58 -10.04 0.46 4.76
CA SER A 58 -11.03 1.52 4.60
C SER A 58 -12.18 1.12 3.65
N TYR A 59 -13.34 1.74 3.84
CA TYR A 59 -14.52 1.60 2.96
C TYR A 59 -14.49 2.57 1.75
N ARG A 60 -13.35 3.23 1.49
CA ARG A 60 -13.20 4.09 0.30
C ARG A 60 -13.50 3.28 -0.96
N SER A 61 -14.16 3.89 -1.93
CA SER A 61 -14.45 3.22 -3.20
C SER A 61 -13.14 2.96 -3.95
N THR A 62 -13.06 1.79 -4.61
CA THR A 62 -11.88 1.43 -5.41
C THR A 62 -11.65 2.42 -6.54
N LEU A 63 -12.72 3.00 -7.12
CA LEU A 63 -12.63 4.06 -8.11
C LEU A 63 -11.96 5.32 -7.56
N LYS A 64 -12.34 5.78 -6.35
CA LYS A 64 -11.73 6.97 -5.73
C LYS A 64 -10.24 6.74 -5.49
N ILE A 65 -9.87 5.58 -4.95
CA ILE A 65 -8.47 5.21 -4.73
C ILE A 65 -7.71 5.18 -6.07
N LYS A 66 -8.29 4.57 -7.12
CA LYS A 66 -7.66 4.49 -8.44
C LYS A 66 -7.44 5.88 -9.05
N LEU A 67 -8.44 6.77 -8.97
CA LEU A 67 -8.35 8.15 -9.44
C LEU A 67 -7.30 8.97 -8.68
N MET A 68 -7.18 8.76 -7.36
CA MET A 68 -6.13 9.38 -6.55
C MET A 68 -4.74 9.05 -7.11
N PHE A 69 -4.40 7.77 -7.26
CA PHE A 69 -3.09 7.37 -7.80
C PHE A 69 -2.88 7.82 -9.26
N LEU A 70 -3.92 7.78 -10.09
CA LEU A 70 -3.87 8.30 -11.47
C LEU A 70 -3.57 9.80 -11.52
N SER A 71 -4.07 10.59 -10.57
CA SER A 71 -3.82 12.05 -10.51
C SER A 71 -2.34 12.39 -10.26
N TYR A 72 -1.55 11.44 -9.76
CA TYR A 72 -0.09 11.51 -9.60
C TYR A 72 0.68 10.74 -10.70
N SER A 73 -0.02 10.29 -11.74
CA SER A 73 0.54 9.50 -12.86
C SER A 73 1.22 8.19 -12.43
N ILE A 74 0.72 7.56 -11.37
CA ILE A 74 1.24 6.29 -10.82
C ILE A 74 0.12 5.25 -10.67
N PRO A 75 -0.46 4.74 -11.77
CA PRO A 75 -1.57 3.79 -11.70
C PRO A 75 -1.22 2.53 -10.90
N VAL A 76 -2.19 2.04 -10.14
CA VAL A 76 -2.13 0.77 -9.39
C VAL A 76 -2.95 -0.30 -10.11
N ASP A 77 -2.50 -1.55 -10.03
CA ASP A 77 -3.07 -2.67 -10.81
C ASP A 77 -4.35 -3.21 -10.18
N PHE A 78 -4.39 -3.24 -8.85
CA PHE A 78 -5.53 -3.79 -8.11
C PHE A 78 -5.70 -3.11 -6.75
N ILE A 79 -6.95 -3.05 -6.28
CA ILE A 79 -7.30 -2.40 -5.01
C ILE A 79 -8.19 -3.35 -4.23
N ILE A 80 -7.75 -3.68 -3.03
CA ILE A 80 -8.50 -4.40 -2.01
C ILE A 80 -8.91 -3.37 -0.96
N ASN A 81 -10.20 -3.06 -0.90
CA ASN A 81 -10.78 -2.26 0.16
C ASN A 81 -11.50 -3.18 1.18
N GLN A 82 -12.04 -2.61 2.25
CA GLN A 82 -12.70 -3.39 3.29
C GLN A 82 -13.83 -4.27 2.77
N GLN A 83 -14.64 -3.78 1.81
CA GLN A 83 -15.75 -4.55 1.25
C GLN A 83 -15.29 -5.82 0.52
N LEU A 84 -14.18 -5.74 -0.22
CA LEU A 84 -13.61 -6.91 -0.89
C LEU A 84 -12.93 -7.84 0.11
N HIS A 85 -12.23 -7.29 1.10
CA HIS A 85 -11.64 -8.05 2.20
C HIS A 85 -12.70 -8.85 2.96
N ASP A 86 -13.77 -8.21 3.40
CA ASP A 86 -14.86 -8.86 4.13
C ASP A 86 -15.47 -10.00 3.32
N ARG A 87 -15.65 -9.79 2.02
CA ARG A 87 -16.22 -10.79 1.11
C ARG A 87 -15.32 -12.02 0.96
N ARG A 88 -14.01 -11.84 0.83
CA ARG A 88 -13.08 -12.93 0.48
C ARG A 88 -12.38 -13.56 1.67
N VAL A 89 -12.27 -12.83 2.79
CA VAL A 89 -11.49 -13.24 3.96
C VAL A 89 -12.40 -13.46 5.16
N ILE A 90 -13.11 -12.41 5.63
CA ILE A 90 -13.91 -12.48 6.86
C ILE A 90 -15.09 -13.45 6.72
N ARG A 91 -15.84 -13.38 5.62
CA ARG A 91 -16.96 -14.31 5.36
C ARG A 91 -16.53 -15.78 5.21
N LYS A 92 -15.24 -16.04 4.99
CA LYS A 92 -14.68 -17.40 5.00
C LYS A 92 -14.21 -17.84 6.39
N GLY A 93 -14.57 -17.09 7.44
CA GLY A 93 -14.32 -17.44 8.85
C GLY A 93 -12.96 -17.03 9.40
N LYS A 94 -12.17 -16.23 8.65
CA LYS A 94 -10.87 -15.72 9.14
C LYS A 94 -11.08 -14.44 9.92
N ASN A 95 -10.63 -14.40 11.17
CA ASN A 95 -10.54 -13.17 11.94
C ASN A 95 -9.12 -12.61 11.81
N ILE A 96 -8.90 -11.79 10.78
CA ILE A 96 -7.59 -11.23 10.42
C ILE A 96 -7.76 -9.86 9.77
N SER A 97 -6.88 -8.92 10.11
CA SER A 97 -6.97 -7.54 9.64
C SER A 97 -6.66 -7.43 8.15
N LYS A 98 -5.59 -8.09 7.68
CA LYS A 98 -5.27 -8.25 6.25
C LYS A 98 -4.71 -9.63 5.98
N PHE A 99 -5.06 -10.21 4.82
CA PHE A 99 -4.56 -11.52 4.41
C PHE A 99 -4.04 -11.52 2.97
N PRO A 100 -2.83 -10.95 2.74
CA PRO A 100 -2.21 -10.86 1.41
C PRO A 100 -2.23 -12.14 0.57
N PRO A 101 -2.05 -13.36 1.14
CA PRO A 101 -2.07 -14.59 0.36
C PRO A 101 -3.37 -14.88 -0.40
N GLU A 102 -4.55 -14.45 0.09
CA GLU A 102 -5.83 -14.64 -0.63
C GLU A 102 -5.88 -13.85 -1.96
N PHE A 103 -5.01 -12.86 -2.13
CA PHE A 103 -4.95 -11.99 -3.29
C PHE A 103 -3.68 -12.18 -4.14
N GLY A 104 -2.86 -13.20 -3.84
CA GLY A 104 -1.61 -13.45 -4.57
C GLY A 104 -0.58 -12.33 -4.40
N ILE A 105 -0.57 -11.69 -3.23
CA ILE A 105 0.40 -10.65 -2.88
C ILE A 105 1.61 -11.32 -2.21
N ASP A 106 2.80 -11.02 -2.71
CA ASP A 106 4.06 -11.57 -2.19
C ASP A 106 4.53 -10.83 -0.93
N ILE A 107 4.43 -9.49 -0.94
CA ILE A 107 4.86 -8.62 0.16
C ILE A 107 3.82 -7.54 0.40
N HIS A 108 3.47 -7.30 1.67
CA HIS A 108 2.61 -6.20 2.08
C HIS A 108 3.37 -5.15 2.91
N ILE A 109 3.22 -3.88 2.54
CA ILE A 109 3.84 -2.73 3.21
C ILE A 109 2.77 -2.01 4.03
N ASP A 110 3.05 -1.78 5.31
CA ASP A 110 2.10 -1.25 6.30
C ASP A 110 2.88 -0.51 7.41
N ASP A 111 2.23 0.32 8.23
CA ASP A 111 2.84 0.97 9.39
C ASP A 111 2.55 0.24 10.71
N SER A 112 1.59 -0.68 10.72
CA SER A 112 1.08 -1.34 11.92
C SER A 112 1.90 -2.56 12.35
N ALA A 113 2.39 -2.52 13.59
CA ALA A 113 2.97 -3.70 14.25
C ALA A 113 1.97 -4.87 14.37
N GLY A 114 0.66 -4.58 14.42
CA GLY A 114 -0.39 -5.60 14.41
C GLY A 114 -0.35 -6.46 13.14
N ILE A 115 -0.14 -5.83 11.99
CA ILE A 115 -0.01 -6.50 10.70
C ILE A 115 1.28 -7.32 10.63
N GLU A 116 2.36 -6.87 11.26
CA GLU A 116 3.59 -7.68 11.41
C GLU A 116 3.35 -8.97 12.20
N MET A 117 2.66 -8.86 13.33
CA MET A 117 2.31 -10.00 14.18
C MET A 117 1.40 -10.98 13.44
N GLU A 118 0.40 -10.48 12.70
CA GLU A 118 -0.44 -11.31 11.83
C GLU A 118 0.39 -11.97 10.72
N GLY A 119 1.33 -11.25 10.10
CA GLY A 119 2.24 -11.78 9.09
C GLY A 119 3.06 -12.96 9.60
N LYS A 120 3.66 -12.82 10.79
CA LYS A 120 4.39 -13.90 11.48
C LYS A 120 3.49 -15.07 11.83
N LYS A 121 2.29 -14.80 12.32
CA LYS A 121 1.32 -15.83 12.75
C LYS A 121 0.74 -16.63 11.57
N PHE A 122 0.44 -15.96 10.46
CA PHE A 122 -0.29 -16.55 9.33
C PHE A 122 0.59 -16.78 8.09
N GLY A 123 1.90 -16.52 8.19
CA GLY A 123 2.89 -16.90 7.19
C GLY A 123 2.91 -16.03 5.93
N PHE A 124 2.75 -14.71 6.07
CA PHE A 124 2.93 -13.78 4.94
C PHE A 124 3.97 -12.71 5.24
N LYS A 125 4.69 -12.29 4.20
CA LYS A 125 5.79 -11.32 4.31
C LYS A 125 5.24 -9.90 4.44
N THR A 126 5.79 -9.15 5.38
CA THR A 126 5.47 -7.73 5.58
C THR A 126 6.73 -6.89 5.64
N ILE A 127 6.61 -5.63 5.22
CA ILE A 127 7.61 -4.59 5.49
C ILE A 127 6.90 -3.52 6.30
N ILE A 128 7.24 -3.42 7.58
CA ILE A 128 6.72 -2.35 8.43
C ILE A 128 7.57 -1.09 8.25
N ILE A 129 6.90 0.05 8.08
CA ILE A 129 7.54 1.35 7.92
C ILE A 129 6.86 2.41 8.78
N SER A 130 7.64 3.07 9.64
CA SER A 130 7.11 4.13 10.49
C SER A 130 6.62 5.32 9.64
N PRO A 131 5.52 6.00 10.00
CA PRO A 131 5.13 7.28 9.40
C PRO A 131 6.23 8.34 9.52
N ASP A 132 7.05 8.28 10.57
CA ASP A 132 8.11 9.25 10.85
C ASP A 132 9.40 9.01 10.05
N GLU A 133 9.51 7.86 9.37
CA GLU A 133 10.69 7.53 8.57
C GLU A 133 10.76 8.41 7.32
N ARG A 134 11.84 9.18 7.19
CA ARG A 134 12.01 10.14 6.09
C ARG A 134 12.51 9.46 4.83
N ASP A 135 13.39 8.47 4.97
CA ASP A 135 14.00 7.75 3.84
C ASP A 135 13.23 6.47 3.46
N TRP A 136 11.94 6.45 3.81
CA TRP A 136 11.09 5.26 3.77
C TRP A 136 11.04 4.58 2.40
N SER A 137 11.01 5.37 1.32
CA SER A 137 10.98 4.86 -0.05
C SER A 137 12.24 4.07 -0.40
N ASN A 138 13.42 4.56 0.00
CA ASN A 138 14.68 3.88 -0.28
C ASN A 138 14.84 2.64 0.60
N ILE A 139 14.41 2.72 1.86
CA ILE A 139 14.36 1.56 2.77
C ILE A 139 13.48 0.45 2.18
N ILE A 140 12.30 0.78 1.66
CA ILE A 140 11.42 -0.19 1.02
C ILE A 140 12.09 -0.81 -0.21
N LEU A 141 12.69 -0.01 -1.09
CA LEU A 141 13.38 -0.53 -2.27
C LEU A 141 14.51 -1.49 -1.90
N LYS A 142 15.32 -1.14 -0.90
CA LYS A 142 16.39 -2.00 -0.40
C LYS A 142 15.85 -3.32 0.16
N LYS A 143 14.83 -3.28 1.01
CA LYS A 143 14.20 -4.48 1.56
C LYS A 143 13.60 -5.38 0.47
N ILE A 144 12.97 -4.78 -0.55
CA ILE A 144 12.44 -5.53 -1.70
C ILE A 144 13.57 -6.22 -2.48
N ASP A 145 14.71 -5.54 -2.65
CA ASP A 145 15.87 -6.14 -3.31
C ASP A 145 16.45 -7.30 -2.50
N GLU A 146 16.49 -7.20 -1.16
CA GLU A 146 16.88 -8.29 -0.27
C GLU A 146 15.95 -9.52 -0.44
N PHE A 147 14.64 -9.31 -0.55
CA PHE A 147 13.68 -10.41 -0.79
C PHE A 147 13.80 -11.08 -2.16
N ASN A 148 14.33 -10.38 -3.18
CA ASN A 148 14.56 -10.97 -4.50
C ASN A 148 15.81 -11.86 -4.55
N LEU A 149 16.66 -11.81 -3.52
CA LEU A 149 17.88 -12.62 -3.40
C LEU A 149 17.66 -13.93 -2.60
N GLU A 150 16.50 -14.07 -1.93
CA GLU A 150 16.06 -15.28 -1.22
C GLU A 150 15.39 -16.29 -2.15
#